data_AF-J2KWU6-F1
#
_entry.id   AF-J2KWU6-F1
#
_cell.length_a   1.000
_cell.length_b   1.000
_cell.length_c   1.000
_cell.angle_alpha   90.00
_cell.angle_beta   90.00
_cell.angle_gamma   90.00
#
_symmetry.space_group_name_H-M   'P 1'
#
loop_
_entity.id
_entity.type
_entity.pdbx_description
1 polymer ?
#
loop_
_entity_poly.entity_id
_entity_poly.type
_entity_poly.pdbx_seq_one_letter_code
_entity_poly.pdbx_strand_id
1 'polypeptide(L)'
;MSVKPITEDDLHGFVDGALDEAREAEVSVYLETHPEIAARIDSYGRQRLDLRAALNFVAEEPIPSRLNISHLLEVPKQGRLPFWRMAAA
;
A
#
# COMPACT_ATOMS: atom_id res chain seq x y z
N MET A 1 28.17 11.61 -9.93
CA MET A 1 26.92 10.92 -9.54
C MET A 1 26.72 11.18 -8.06
N SER A 2 25.83 12.10 -7.70
CA SER A 2 25.53 12.34 -6.28
C SER A 2 24.68 11.17 -5.81
N VAL A 3 25.23 10.31 -4.96
CA VAL A 3 24.47 9.19 -4.38
C VAL A 3 23.39 9.79 -3.51
N LYS A 4 22.13 9.60 -3.89
CA LYS A 4 20.99 9.99 -3.05
C LYS A 4 20.96 9.01 -1.87
N PRO A 5 21.00 9.48 -0.61
CA PRO A 5 20.89 8.61 0.55
C PRO A 5 19.66 7.70 0.45
N ILE A 6 19.79 6.49 0.98
CA ILE A 6 18.63 5.62 1.17
C ILE A 6 17.75 6.23 2.25
N THR A 7 16.47 6.37 1.96
CA THR A 7 15.45 6.94 2.87
C THR A 7 14.48 5.85 3.30
N GLU A 8 13.68 6.11 4.35
CA GLU A 8 12.66 5.16 4.81
C GLU A 8 11.62 4.85 3.71
N ASP A 9 11.29 5.83 2.87
CA ASP A 9 10.41 5.64 1.71
C ASP A 9 10.98 4.62 0.71
N ASP A 10 12.31 4.61 0.51
CA ASP A 10 12.93 3.63 -0.37
C ASP A 10 12.88 2.22 0.26
N LEU A 11 13.03 2.12 1.58
CA LEU A 11 12.93 0.84 2.28
C LEU A 11 11.51 0.27 2.23
N HIS A 12 10.49 1.09 2.43
CA HIS A 12 9.10 0.67 2.26
C HIS A 12 8.77 0.37 0.79
N GLY A 13 9.27 1.18 -0.14
CA GLY A 13 9.15 0.92 -1.57
C GLY A 13 9.78 -0.42 -1.98
N PHE A 14 10.92 -0.77 -1.38
CA PHE A 14 11.58 -2.07 -1.58
C PHE A 14 10.71 -3.22 -1.06
N VAL A 15 10.13 -3.06 0.15
CA VAL A 15 9.16 -4.03 0.67
C VAL A 15 8.02 -4.18 -0.34
N ASP A 16 7.38 -3.10 -0.76
CA ASP A 16 6.16 -3.14 -1.57
C ASP A 16 6.39 -3.48 -3.05
N GLY A 17 7.65 -3.57 -3.51
CA GLY A 17 7.99 -3.79 -4.92
C GLY A 17 7.66 -2.59 -5.80
N ALA A 18 7.75 -1.38 -5.24
CA ALA A 18 7.37 -0.12 -5.86
C ALA A 18 8.56 0.71 -6.36
N LEU A 19 9.77 0.16 -6.33
CA LEU A 19 10.99 0.80 -6.82
C LEU A 19 11.25 0.46 -8.29
N ASP A 20 11.96 1.34 -8.98
CA ASP A 20 12.61 0.97 -10.22
C ASP A 20 13.84 0.07 -9.96
N GLU A 21 14.28 -0.66 -10.99
CA GLU A 21 15.36 -1.64 -10.90
C GLU A 21 16.68 -1.04 -10.40
N ALA A 22 16.99 0.20 -10.78
CA ALA A 22 18.21 0.88 -10.35
C ALA A 22 18.17 1.20 -8.85
N ARG A 23 17.05 1.72 -8.37
CA ARG A 23 16.87 2.04 -6.95
C ARG A 23 16.76 0.79 -6.08
N GLU A 24 16.15 -0.27 -6.59
CA GLU A 24 16.08 -1.57 -5.92
C GLU A 24 17.49 -2.15 -5.70
N ALA A 25 18.36 -2.09 -6.72
CA ALA A 25 19.75 -2.53 -6.60
C ALA A 25 20.53 -1.70 -5.56
N GLU A 26 20.35 -0.38 -5.53
CA GLU A 26 20.95 0.49 -4.51
C GLU A 26 20.49 0.13 -3.08
N VAL A 27 19.19 -0.13 -2.89
CA VAL A 27 18.63 -0.54 -1.60
C VAL A 27 19.15 -1.94 -1.20
N SER A 28 19.26 -2.87 -2.14
CA SER A 28 19.80 -4.21 -1.88
C SER A 28 21.23 -4.14 -1.31
N VAL A 29 22.12 -3.37 -1.95
CA VAL A 29 23.50 -3.16 -1.47
C VAL A 29 23.53 -2.47 -0.11
N TYR A 30 22.60 -1.52 0.12
CA TYR A 30 22.47 -0.88 1.43
C TYR A 30 22.08 -1.88 2.52
N LEU A 31 21.13 -2.78 2.26
CA LEU A 31 20.70 -3.79 3.23
C LEU A 31 21.79 -4.83 3.53
N GLU A 32 22.64 -5.18 2.56
CA GLU A 32 23.80 -6.06 2.79
C GLU A 32 24.79 -5.49 3.82
N THR A 33 24.88 -4.16 3.92
CA THR A 33 25.80 -3.47 4.83
C THR A 33 25.16 -3.05 6.16
N HIS A 34 23.84 -3.23 6.32
CA HIS A 34 23.05 -2.82 7.49
C HIS A 34 22.14 -3.97 7.98
N PRO A 35 22.71 -5.01 8.63
CA PRO A 35 21.98 -6.23 8.98
C PRO A 35 20.79 -6.00 9.92
N GLU A 36 20.87 -5.01 10.81
CA GLU A 36 19.78 -4.63 11.71
C GLU A 36 18.58 -4.05 10.95
N ILE A 37 18.83 -3.27 9.89
CA ILE A 37 17.79 -2.72 9.03
C ILE A 37 17.24 -3.84 8.14
N ALA A 38 18.10 -4.68 7.57
CA ALA A 38 17.70 -5.83 6.78
C ALA A 38 16.73 -6.76 7.54
N ALA A 39 17.03 -7.06 8.81
CA ALA A 39 16.15 -7.86 9.66
C ALA A 39 14.77 -7.20 9.87
N ARG A 40 14.73 -5.87 10.03
CA ARG A 40 13.47 -5.11 10.15
C ARG A 40 12.67 -5.17 8.85
N ILE A 41 13.31 -4.93 7.71
CA ILE A 41 12.66 -4.93 6.38
C ILE A 41 12.15 -6.32 6.00
N ASP A 42 12.91 -7.37 6.29
CA ASP A 42 12.47 -8.77 6.12
C ASP A 42 11.24 -9.08 7.00
N SER A 43 11.18 -8.56 8.23
CA SER A 43 10.00 -8.70 9.08
C SER A 43 8.74 -8.06 8.47
N TYR A 44 8.88 -6.92 7.78
CA TYR A 44 7.76 -6.28 7.08
C TYR A 44 7.34 -7.09 5.85
N GLY A 45 8.30 -7.66 5.12
CA GLY A 45 8.03 -8.60 4.03
C GLY A 45 7.18 -9.80 4.48
N ARG A 46 7.55 -10.42 5.62
CA ARG A 46 6.78 -11.52 6.22
C ARG A 46 5.36 -11.10 6.60
N GLN A 47 5.21 -9.96 7.29
CA GLN A 47 3.88 -9.43 7.65
C GLN A 47 3.01 -9.20 6.41
N ARG A 48 3.58 -8.69 5.32
CA ARG A 48 2.84 -8.52 4.05
C ARG A 48 2.36 -9.86 3.50
N LEU A 49 3.21 -10.89 3.52
CA LEU A 49 2.84 -12.23 3.08
C LEU A 49 1.76 -12.85 3.97
N ASP A 50 1.87 -12.70 5.29
CA ASP A 50 0.89 -13.21 6.25
C ASP A 50 -0.48 -12.55 6.04
N LEU A 51 -0.51 -11.22 5.87
CA LEU A 51 -1.73 -10.48 5.57
C LEU A 51 -2.35 -10.91 4.24
N ARG A 52 -1.52 -11.09 3.21
CA ARG A 52 -1.98 -11.59 1.91
C ARG A 52 -2.58 -12.98 2.06
N ALA A 53 -1.89 -13.90 2.74
CA ALA A 53 -2.41 -15.25 2.95
C ALA A 53 -3.73 -15.25 3.74
N ALA A 54 -3.84 -14.43 4.78
CA ALA A 54 -5.04 -14.32 5.61
C ALA A 54 -6.22 -13.71 4.86
N LEU A 55 -6.00 -12.78 3.93
CA LEU A 55 -7.06 -12.01 3.27
C LEU A 55 -7.29 -12.38 1.80
N ASN A 56 -6.50 -13.28 1.22
CA ASN A 56 -6.60 -13.63 -0.21
C ASN A 56 -8.00 -14.15 -0.58
N PHE A 57 -8.68 -14.83 0.34
CA PHE A 57 -10.03 -15.36 0.10
C PHE A 57 -11.06 -14.26 -0.20
N VAL A 58 -10.85 -13.03 0.29
CA VAL A 58 -11.76 -11.90 0.05
C VAL A 58 -11.79 -11.53 -1.43
N ALA A 59 -10.70 -11.74 -2.17
CA ALA A 59 -10.64 -11.48 -3.60
C ALA A 59 -11.55 -12.43 -4.42
N GLU A 60 -11.90 -13.59 -3.86
CA GLU A 60 -12.79 -14.58 -4.49
C GLU A 60 -14.26 -14.36 -4.13
N GLU A 61 -14.58 -13.42 -3.23
CA GLU A 61 -15.96 -13.11 -2.89
C GLU A 61 -16.68 -12.40 -4.07
N PRO A 62 -17.96 -12.72 -4.31
CA PRO A 62 -18.73 -12.05 -5.36
C PRO A 62 -18.87 -10.57 -5.05
N ILE A 63 -18.72 -9.73 -6.09
CA ILE A 63 -18.91 -8.29 -5.97
C ILE A 63 -20.37 -8.01 -5.55
N PRO A 64 -20.62 -7.31 -4.43
CA PRO A 64 -21.97 -6.95 -4.01
C PRO A 64 -22.73 -6.20 -5.11
N SER A 65 -24.02 -6.51 -5.30
CA SER A 65 -24.85 -5.91 -6.37
C SER A 65 -24.85 -4.38 -6.37
N ARG A 66 -24.86 -3.76 -5.18
CA ARG A 66 -24.75 -2.29 -5.00
C ARG A 66 -23.43 -1.68 -5.48
N LEU A 67 -22.39 -2.48 -5.64
CA LEU A 67 -21.07 -2.10 -6.14
C LEU A 67 -20.86 -2.53 -7.60
N ASN A 68 -21.87 -3.13 -8.22
CA ASN A 68 -21.82 -3.44 -9.65
C ASN A 68 -21.81 -2.12 -10.44
N ILE A 69 -20.89 -1.99 -11.41
CA ILE A 69 -20.69 -0.77 -12.19
C ILE A 69 -21.99 -0.33 -12.88
N SER A 70 -22.78 -1.28 -13.42
CA SER A 70 -24.06 -0.96 -14.04
C SER A 70 -25.02 -0.29 -13.05
N HIS A 71 -25.10 -0.79 -11.81
CA HIS A 71 -25.92 -0.20 -10.77
C HIS A 71 -25.38 1.17 -10.32
N LEU A 72 -24.05 1.34 -10.22
CA LEU A 72 -23.44 2.62 -9.83
C LEU A 72 -23.68 3.73 -10.86
N LEU A 73 -23.79 3.38 -12.15
CA LEU A 73 -24.10 4.31 -13.22
C LEU A 73 -25.60 4.66 -13.28
N GLU A 74 -26.47 3.71 -12.91
CA GLU A 74 -27.92 3.90 -12.86
C GLU A 74 -28.39 4.67 -11.62
N VAL A 75 -27.68 4.58 -10.50
CA VAL A 75 -28.00 5.36 -9.30
C VAL A 75 -27.75 6.83 -9.63
N PRO A 76 -28.80 7.69 -9.71
CA PRO A 76 -28.58 9.12 -9.82
C PRO A 76 -27.75 9.54 -8.61
N LYS A 77 -26.72 10.36 -8.81
CA LYS A 77 -25.92 10.95 -7.74
C LYS A 77 -26.85 11.72 -6.80
N GLN A 78 -27.46 11.02 -5.84
CA GLN A 78 -28.19 11.62 -4.74
C GLN A 78 -27.14 12.39 -3.97
N GLY A 79 -27.09 13.70 -4.23
CA GLY A 79 -26.15 14.63 -3.64
C GLY A 79 -26.26 14.56 -2.13
N ARG A 80 -25.44 13.75 -1.50
CA ARG A 80 -25.17 13.82 -0.08
C ARG A 80 -24.26 15.02 0.14
N LEU A 81 -24.85 16.21 0.27
CA LEU A 81 -24.17 17.32 0.90
C LEU A 81 -24.02 16.98 2.40
N PRO A 82 -22.81 17.14 2.99
CA PRO A 82 -22.53 16.65 4.33
C PRO A 82 -23.21 17.50 5.41
N PHE A 83 -23.88 16.83 6.34
CA PHE A 83 -24.57 17.41 7.51
C PHE A 83 -23.58 17.82 8.64
N TRP A 84 -22.47 18.46 8.28
CA TRP A 84 -21.44 18.95 9.21
C TRP A 84 -21.39 20.48 9.34
N ARG A 85 -22.52 21.16 9.08
CA ARG A 85 -22.74 22.51 9.60
C ARG A 85 -23.72 22.40 10.75
N MET A 86 -23.21 22.28 11.98
CA MET A 86 -23.79 22.78 13.24
C MET A 86 -23.00 22.21 14.43
N ALA A 87 -21.80 22.76 14.65
CA ALA A 87 -21.16 22.83 15.96
C ALA A 87 -19.96 23.79 15.89
N ALA A 88 -20.21 25.09 16.02
CA ALA A 88 -19.24 26.07 16.48
C ALA A 88 -19.97 27.32 17.00
N ALA A 89 -19.91 27.46 18.33
CA ALA A 89 -20.10 28.62 19.22
C ALA A 89 -21.35 29.49 19.06
#